data_AF-A0AAV5S7U8-F1
#
_entry.id   AF-A0AAV5S7U8-F1
#
_cell.length_a   1.000
_cell.length_b   1.000
_cell.length_c   1.000
_cell.angle_alpha   90.00
_cell.angle_beta   90.00
_cell.angle_gamma   90.00
#
_symmetry.space_group_name_H-M   'P 1'
#
loop_
_entity.id
_entity.type
_entity.pdbx_description
1 polymer ?
#
loop_
_entity_poly.entity_id
_entity_poly.type
_entity_poly.pdbx_seq_one_letter_code
_entity_poly.pdbx_strand_id
1 'polypeptide(L)'
;PASLILFSEPISAFLLATYPIGQAIVWTFLSIANELDVSHVAQDHYFAEFNQTITGWRRNDEFNLRAFLVLFVGVFLMCINFNIAIFLASQTILQIRKAKTFSSNFRSIQIKILQALFAQTFVPVLFVYVPFGYAITIPFLKIDDVYRLGYYCTTVTSFFPV
;
A
#
# COMPACT_ATOMS: atom_id res chain seq x y z
N PRO A 1 11.26 -20.41 20.29
CA PRO A 1 11.95 -19.63 21.34
C PRO A 1 12.98 -18.64 20.77
N ALA A 2 13.81 -19.07 19.80
CA ALA A 2 14.84 -18.23 19.19
C ALA A 2 14.32 -16.99 18.43
N SER A 3 13.17 -17.08 17.75
CA SER A 3 12.60 -15.94 17.01
C SER A 3 12.10 -14.79 17.90
N LEU A 4 11.83 -15.04 19.18
CA LEU A 4 11.39 -14.01 20.12
C LEU A 4 12.52 -13.22 20.76
N ILE A 5 13.70 -13.85 20.90
CA ILE A 5 14.90 -13.17 21.39
C ILE A 5 15.25 -12.05 20.40
N LEU A 6 15.10 -12.31 19.09
CA LEU A 6 15.34 -11.32 18.06
C LEU A 6 14.49 -10.05 18.25
N PHE A 7 13.22 -10.15 18.66
CA PHE A 7 12.33 -8.98 18.83
C PHE A 7 12.34 -8.37 20.23
N SER A 8 12.89 -9.06 21.24
CA SER A 8 13.15 -8.45 22.55
C SER A 8 14.49 -7.72 22.60
N GLU A 9 15.35 -7.92 21.60
CA GLU A 9 16.58 -7.15 21.49
C GLU A 9 16.27 -5.70 21.13
N PRO A 10 16.86 -4.74 21.86
CA PRO A 10 16.54 -3.32 21.70
C PRO A 10 16.85 -2.81 20.29
N ILE A 11 17.83 -3.41 19.62
CA ILE A 11 18.21 -3.08 18.24
C ILE A 11 17.10 -3.42 17.27
N SER A 12 16.54 -4.64 17.34
CA SER A 12 15.46 -5.04 16.43
C SER A 12 14.17 -4.27 16.68
N ALA A 13 13.85 -3.98 17.94
CA ALA A 13 12.71 -3.14 18.29
C ALA A 13 12.90 -1.70 17.76
N PHE A 14 14.11 -1.15 17.88
CA PHE A 14 14.46 0.15 17.32
C PHE A 14 14.38 0.16 15.78
N LEU A 15 14.89 -0.86 15.10
CA LEU A 15 14.82 -0.99 13.65
C LEU A 15 13.37 -1.08 13.16
N LEU A 16 12.52 -1.86 13.84
CA LEU A 16 11.09 -1.94 13.55
C LEU A 16 10.36 -0.61 13.77
N ALA A 17 10.72 0.12 14.83
CA ALA A 17 10.13 1.42 15.15
C ALA A 17 10.59 2.54 14.19
N THR A 18 11.82 2.44 13.66
CA THR A 18 12.39 3.43 12.73
C THR A 18 12.10 3.12 11.26
N TYR A 19 11.70 1.88 10.95
CA TYR A 19 11.31 1.47 9.60
C TYR A 19 10.25 2.39 8.94
N PRO A 20 9.16 2.80 9.61
CA PRO A 20 8.20 3.74 9.03
C PRO A 20 8.81 5.11 8.70
N ILE A 21 9.79 5.56 9.49
CA ILE A 21 10.50 6.83 9.25
C ILE A 21 11.34 6.73 7.98
N GLY A 22 12.07 5.62 7.82
CA GLY A 22 12.81 5.34 6.58
C GLY A 22 11.90 5.31 5.36
N GLN A 23 10.71 4.69 5.47
CA GLN A 23 9.73 4.72 4.39
C GLN A 23 9.21 6.13 4.10
N ALA A 24 8.91 6.93 5.12
CA ALA A 24 8.46 8.30 4.93
C ALA A 24 9.51 9.14 4.19
N ILE A 25 10.79 8.95 4.50
CA ILE A 25 11.90 9.61 3.80
C ILE A 25 11.95 9.20 2.33
N VAL A 26 11.86 7.89 2.04
CA VAL A 26 11.87 7.38 0.66
C VAL A 26 10.67 7.93 -0.12
N TRP A 27 9.48 7.94 0.46
CA TRP A 27 8.29 8.51 -0.16
C TRP A 27 8.41 10.00 -0.42
N THR A 28 8.93 10.76 0.55
CA THR A 28 9.17 12.19 0.40
C THR A 28 10.17 12.46 -0.73
N PHE A 29 11.24 11.67 -0.82
CA PHE A 29 12.23 11.80 -1.89
C PHE A 29 11.64 11.46 -3.26
N LEU A 30 10.86 10.39 -3.37
CA LEU A 30 10.15 10.03 -4.60
C LEU A 30 9.12 11.09 -4.99
N SER A 31 8.42 11.67 -4.02
CA SER A 31 7.46 12.75 -4.23
C SER A 31 8.17 13.98 -4.79
N ILE A 32 9.21 14.48 -4.13
CA ILE A 32 9.99 15.65 -4.56
C ILE A 32 10.64 15.41 -5.92
N ALA A 33 11.18 14.21 -6.15
CA ALA A 33 11.70 13.84 -7.45
C ALA A 33 10.61 14.02 -8.51
N ASN A 34 9.40 13.50 -8.29
CA ASN A 34 8.28 13.63 -9.22
C ASN A 34 7.70 15.06 -9.31
N GLU A 35 7.75 15.86 -8.24
CA GLU A 35 7.18 17.21 -8.16
C GLU A 35 7.92 18.23 -9.05
N LEU A 36 9.15 17.91 -9.49
CA LEU A 36 9.88 18.70 -10.48
C LEU A 36 9.32 18.58 -11.91
N ASP A 37 8.23 17.85 -12.12
CA ASP A 37 7.54 17.72 -13.42
C ASP A 37 6.13 18.32 -13.31
N VAL A 38 6.07 19.66 -13.37
CA VAL A 38 4.99 20.54 -13.85
C VAL A 38 3.62 19.86 -14.14
N SER A 39 2.95 19.34 -13.12
CA SER A 39 1.65 18.66 -13.26
C SER A 39 0.51 19.62 -13.62
N HIS A 40 0.69 20.92 -13.41
CA HIS A 40 -0.36 21.93 -13.60
C HIS A 40 -0.55 22.39 -15.06
N VAL A 41 0.48 22.34 -15.92
CA VAL A 41 0.34 22.75 -17.34
C VAL A 41 -0.27 21.64 -18.21
N ALA A 42 -0.03 20.38 -17.84
CA ALA A 42 -0.52 19.22 -18.58
C ALA A 42 -2.01 18.92 -18.32
N GLN A 43 -2.56 19.37 -17.18
CA GLN A 43 -3.94 19.17 -16.79
C GLN A 43 -4.88 20.23 -17.37
N ASP A 44 -4.39 21.47 -17.51
CA ASP A 44 -5.17 22.61 -18.00
C ASP A 44 -5.32 22.63 -19.54
N HIS A 45 -4.34 22.16 -20.31
CA HIS A 45 -4.45 22.03 -21.78
C HIS A 45 -5.35 20.84 -22.21
N TYR A 46 -5.35 19.75 -21.45
CA TYR A 46 -6.25 18.59 -21.65
C TYR A 46 -7.72 18.97 -21.45
N PHE A 47 -7.97 19.86 -20.48
CA PHE A 47 -9.28 20.45 -20.18
C PHE A 47 -9.82 21.34 -21.32
N ALA A 48 -8.93 21.94 -22.11
CA ALA A 48 -9.30 22.92 -23.13
C ALA A 48 -9.64 22.30 -24.50
N GLU A 49 -9.05 21.16 -24.87
CA GLU A 49 -9.09 20.66 -26.25
C GLU A 49 -9.98 19.41 -26.45
N PHE A 50 -10.21 18.61 -25.40
CA PHE A 50 -10.96 17.33 -25.50
C PHE A 50 -12.19 17.23 -24.59
N ASN A 51 -12.47 18.24 -23.75
CA ASN A 51 -13.57 18.25 -22.77
C ASN A 51 -13.64 16.99 -21.87
N GLN A 52 -12.49 16.35 -21.66
CA GLN A 52 -12.29 15.17 -20.82
C GLN A 52 -10.88 15.25 -20.24
N THR A 53 -10.68 14.74 -19.04
CA THR A 53 -9.41 14.90 -18.34
C THR A 53 -8.75 13.59 -17.92
N ILE A 54 -7.42 13.65 -18.02
CA ILE A 54 -6.37 12.82 -17.40
C ILE A 54 -5.88 11.64 -18.24
N THR A 55 -4.69 11.78 -18.82
CA THR A 55 -3.83 10.64 -19.20
C THR A 55 -2.82 10.37 -18.09
N GLY A 56 -2.87 9.17 -17.53
CA GLY A 56 -1.89 8.68 -16.55
C GLY A 56 -0.49 8.47 -17.16
N TRP A 57 -0.09 7.21 -17.35
CA TRP A 57 1.30 6.74 -17.59
C TRP A 57 1.91 7.02 -18.97
N ARG A 58 1.23 7.80 -19.81
CA ARG A 58 1.69 8.13 -21.16
C ARG A 58 1.90 9.63 -21.26
N ARG A 59 3.14 10.02 -21.53
CA ARG A 59 3.50 11.40 -21.91
C ARG A 59 3.63 11.38 -23.43
N ASN A 60 2.72 12.04 -24.14
CA ASN A 60 2.74 12.11 -25.61
C ASN A 60 2.78 10.74 -26.31
N ASP A 61 1.92 9.80 -25.90
CA ASP A 61 1.88 8.40 -26.39
C ASP A 61 3.11 7.51 -26.10
N GLU A 62 4.20 8.09 -25.60
CA GLU A 62 5.40 7.39 -25.18
C GLU A 62 5.29 6.86 -23.74
N PHE A 63 6.00 5.76 -23.50
CA PHE A 63 6.05 5.12 -22.19
C PHE A 63 6.79 6.00 -21.18
N ASN A 64 6.08 6.46 -20.14
CA ASN A 64 6.70 7.22 -19.07
C ASN A 64 7.41 6.27 -18.08
N LEU A 65 8.66 5.92 -18.39
CA LEU A 65 9.52 5.06 -17.57
C LEU A 65 9.62 5.54 -16.12
N ARG A 66 9.65 6.86 -15.91
CA ARG A 66 9.75 7.46 -14.58
C ARG A 66 8.51 7.18 -13.74
N ALA A 67 7.33 7.43 -14.32
CA ALA A 67 6.07 7.12 -13.67
C ALA A 67 5.99 5.61 -13.37
N PHE A 68 6.29 4.75 -14.34
CA PHE A 68 6.31 3.31 -14.12
C PHE A 68 7.23 2.89 -12.96
N LEU A 69 8.44 3.43 -12.88
CA LEU A 69 9.37 3.13 -11.78
C LEU A 69 8.81 3.55 -10.42
N VAL A 70 8.14 4.70 -10.34
CA VAL A 70 7.51 5.19 -9.09
C VAL A 70 6.41 4.24 -8.63
N LEU A 71 5.54 3.79 -9.54
CA LEU A 71 4.55 2.76 -9.19
C LEU A 71 5.19 1.46 -8.79
N PHE A 72 6.15 0.99 -9.57
CA PHE A 72 6.76 -0.30 -9.36
C PHE A 72 7.41 -0.35 -7.98
N VAL A 73 8.14 0.72 -7.61
CA VAL A 73 8.69 0.90 -6.26
C VAL A 73 7.58 0.99 -5.22
N GLY A 74 6.49 1.73 -5.48
CA GLY A 74 5.35 1.84 -4.57
C GLY A 74 4.67 0.49 -4.28
N VAL A 75 4.34 -0.27 -5.32
CA VAL A 75 3.74 -1.61 -5.22
C VAL A 75 4.70 -2.57 -4.52
N PHE A 76 5.99 -2.53 -4.87
CA PHE A 76 7.01 -3.37 -4.24
C PHE A 76 7.15 -3.09 -2.74
N LEU A 77 7.17 -1.81 -2.33
CA LEU A 77 7.20 -1.42 -0.92
C LEU A 77 5.92 -1.85 -0.18
N MET A 78 4.75 -1.72 -0.80
CA MET A 78 3.49 -2.21 -0.23
C MET A 78 3.52 -3.73 -0.03
N CYS A 79 4.07 -4.50 -0.98
CA CYS A 79 4.25 -5.94 -0.83
C CYS A 79 5.18 -6.28 0.34
N ILE A 80 6.30 -5.58 0.50
CA ILE A 80 7.20 -5.79 1.65
C ILE A 80 6.48 -5.51 2.96
N ASN A 81 5.79 -4.37 3.07
CA ASN A 81 5.00 -3.99 4.24
C ASN A 81 3.99 -5.08 4.61
N PHE A 82 3.27 -5.60 3.61
CA PHE A 82 2.25 -6.62 3.82
C PHE A 82 2.87 -7.95 4.29
N ASN A 83 4.02 -8.35 3.74
CA ASN A 83 4.74 -9.55 4.19
C ASN A 83 5.24 -9.42 5.64
N ILE A 84 5.81 -8.26 6.00
CA ILE A 84 6.25 -7.99 7.38
C ILE A 84 5.04 -8.04 8.32
N ALA A 85 3.91 -7.43 7.93
CA ALA A 85 2.69 -7.44 8.73
C ALA A 85 2.15 -8.87 8.96
N ILE A 86 2.07 -9.70 7.90
CA ILE A 86 1.67 -11.11 8.02
C ILE A 86 2.62 -11.87 8.93
N PHE A 87 3.93 -11.67 8.76
CA PHE A 87 4.94 -12.34 9.57
C PHE A 87 4.78 -11.97 11.06
N LEU A 88 4.70 -10.69 11.40
CA LEU A 88 4.50 -10.22 12.78
C LEU A 88 3.17 -10.67 13.37
N ALA A 89 2.09 -10.66 12.58
CA ALA A 89 0.79 -11.15 13.00
C ALA A 89 0.84 -12.65 13.32
N SER A 90 1.49 -13.44 12.45
CA SER A 90 1.65 -14.89 12.65
C SER A 90 2.44 -15.20 13.93
N GLN A 91 3.54 -14.48 14.17
CA GLN A 91 4.34 -14.65 15.40
C GLN A 91 3.53 -14.27 16.65
N THR A 92 2.78 -13.16 16.60
CA THR A 92 1.89 -12.73 17.68
C THR A 92 0.85 -13.79 18.01
N ILE A 93 0.17 -14.37 17.00
CA ILE A 93 -0.80 -15.45 17.19
C ILE A 93 -0.15 -16.69 17.82
N LEU A 94 1.03 -17.09 17.33
CA LEU A 94 1.76 -18.23 17.88
C LEU A 94 2.12 -18.03 19.35
N GLN A 95 2.49 -16.81 19.75
CA GLN A 95 2.81 -16.50 21.15
C GLN A 95 1.58 -16.50 22.05
N ILE A 96 0.48 -15.88 21.61
CA ILE A 96 -0.79 -15.90 22.34
C ILE A 96 -1.25 -17.36 22.58
N ARG A 97 -1.02 -18.26 21.61
CA ARG A 97 -1.36 -19.68 21.73
C ARG A 97 -0.43 -20.46 22.67
N LYS A 98 0.87 -20.11 22.71
CA LYS A 98 1.89 -20.80 23.52
C LYS A 98 1.95 -20.32 24.97
N ALA A 99 1.58 -19.07 25.24
CA ALA A 99 1.68 -18.48 26.56
C ALA A 99 0.63 -19.09 27.53
N LYS A 100 1.09 -19.98 28.41
CA LYS A 100 0.27 -20.58 29.48
C LYS A 100 0.06 -19.66 30.68
N THR A 101 0.85 -18.59 30.80
CA THR A 101 0.92 -17.68 31.95
C THR A 101 0.18 -16.35 31.76
N PHE A 102 -0.40 -16.09 30.59
CA PHE A 102 -1.18 -14.86 30.41
C PHE A 102 -2.52 -14.92 31.12
N SER A 103 -2.88 -13.83 31.81
CA SER A 103 -4.23 -13.67 32.34
C SER A 103 -5.24 -13.68 31.18
N SER A 104 -6.44 -14.20 31.44
CA SER A 104 -7.53 -14.24 30.45
C SER A 104 -7.84 -12.86 29.87
N ASN A 105 -7.72 -11.81 30.69
CA ASN A 105 -7.94 -10.43 30.29
C ASN A 105 -6.87 -9.93 29.31
N PHE A 106 -5.58 -10.17 29.60
CA PHE A 106 -4.49 -9.77 28.71
C PHE A 106 -4.58 -10.44 27.34
N ARG A 107 -4.92 -11.73 27.32
CA ARG A 107 -5.15 -12.49 26.07
C ARG A 107 -6.31 -11.91 25.26
N SER A 108 -7.41 -11.52 25.91
CA SER A 108 -8.57 -10.90 25.25
C SER A 108 -8.20 -9.56 24.60
N ILE A 109 -7.41 -8.72 25.29
CA ILE A 109 -6.93 -7.45 24.76
C ILE A 109 -6.04 -7.65 23.52
N GLN A 110 -5.07 -8.57 23.57
CA GLN A 110 -4.19 -8.81 22.43
C GLN A 110 -4.94 -9.31 21.18
N ILE A 111 -5.96 -10.17 21.36
CA ILE A 111 -6.79 -10.64 20.25
C ILE A 111 -7.60 -9.48 19.64
N LYS A 112 -8.18 -8.60 20.46
CA LYS A 112 -8.91 -7.42 19.97
C LYS A 112 -8.02 -6.47 19.19
N ILE A 113 -6.81 -6.19 19.69
CA ILE A 113 -5.82 -5.36 18.98
C ILE A 113 -5.46 -5.99 17.64
N LEU A 114 -5.23 -7.30 17.60
CA LEU A 114 -4.91 -8.00 16.37
C LEU A 114 -6.08 -7.97 15.36
N GLN A 115 -7.32 -8.14 15.83
CA GLN A 115 -8.51 -8.00 14.99
C GLN A 115 -8.64 -6.58 14.42
N ALA A 116 -8.38 -5.55 15.23
CA ALA A 116 -8.39 -4.17 14.78
C ALA A 116 -7.30 -3.88 13.74
N LEU A 117 -6.08 -4.39 13.95
CA LEU A 117 -4.96 -4.26 13.00
C LEU A 117 -5.28 -4.95 11.66
N PHE A 118 -5.90 -6.14 11.71
CA PHE A 118 -6.36 -6.81 10.49
C PHE A 118 -7.42 -5.99 9.77
N ALA A 119 -8.42 -5.46 10.48
CA ALA A 119 -9.43 -4.59 9.87
C ALA A 119 -8.78 -3.35 9.23
N GLN A 120 -7.89 -2.66 9.94
CA GLN A 120 -7.18 -1.48 9.46
C GLN A 120 -6.29 -1.77 8.24
N THR A 121 -5.76 -2.99 8.11
CA THR A 121 -4.88 -3.36 6.99
C THR A 121 -5.69 -3.89 5.80
N PHE A 122 -6.64 -4.79 6.02
CA PHE A 122 -7.38 -5.44 4.95
C PHE A 122 -8.37 -4.52 4.26
N VAL A 123 -9.01 -3.61 4.99
CA VAL A 123 -9.99 -2.68 4.41
C VAL A 123 -9.34 -1.82 3.30
N PRO A 124 -8.28 -1.03 3.54
CA PRO A 124 -7.65 -0.25 2.48
C PRO A 124 -7.00 -1.12 1.40
N VAL A 125 -6.47 -2.30 1.73
CA VAL A 125 -5.92 -3.23 0.71
C VAL A 125 -7.00 -3.68 -0.26
N LEU A 126 -8.15 -4.12 0.24
CA LEU A 126 -9.23 -4.67 -0.59
C LEU A 126 -10.02 -3.59 -1.32
N PHE A 127 -10.29 -2.46 -0.65
CA PHE A 127 -11.15 -1.42 -1.19
C PHE A 127 -10.39 -0.33 -1.94
N VAL A 128 -9.08 -0.15 -1.71
CA VAL A 128 -8.31 0.94 -2.33
C VAL A 128 -7.15 0.39 -3.15
N TYR A 129 -6.21 -0.32 -2.54
CA TYR A 129 -4.97 -0.68 -3.22
C TYR A 129 -5.15 -1.72 -4.34
N VAL A 130 -5.97 -2.76 -4.12
CA VAL A 130 -6.26 -3.76 -5.16
C VAL A 130 -7.01 -3.14 -6.35
N PRO A 131 -8.12 -2.40 -6.16
CA PRO A 131 -8.82 -1.74 -7.26
C PRO A 131 -7.97 -0.70 -7.99
N PHE A 132 -7.20 0.11 -7.25
CA PHE A 132 -6.32 1.12 -7.82
C PHE A 132 -5.16 0.48 -8.61
N GLY A 133 -4.56 -0.58 -8.05
CA GLY A 133 -3.56 -1.39 -8.74
C GLY A 133 -4.10 -2.00 -10.03
N TYR A 134 -5.33 -2.53 -10.02
CA TYR A 134 -5.98 -3.05 -11.22
C TYR A 134 -6.21 -1.95 -12.27
N ALA A 135 -6.82 -0.83 -11.87
CA ALA A 135 -7.12 0.30 -12.76
C ALA A 135 -5.85 0.89 -13.40
N ILE A 136 -4.72 0.82 -12.71
CA ILE A 136 -3.43 1.29 -13.20
C ILE A 136 -2.70 0.27 -14.07
N THR A 137 -2.78 -1.03 -13.73
CA THR A 137 -1.97 -2.08 -14.38
C THR A 137 -2.61 -2.59 -15.68
N ILE A 138 -3.95 -2.60 -15.78
CA ILE A 138 -4.65 -3.03 -17.00
C ILE A 138 -4.26 -2.21 -18.24
N PRO A 139 -4.22 -0.86 -18.18
CA PRO A 139 -3.70 -0.03 -19.27
C PRO A 139 -2.24 -0.33 -19.65
N PHE A 140 -1.40 -0.73 -18.69
CA PHE A 140 0.01 -1.08 -18.95
C PHE A 140 0.13 -2.38 -19.75
N LEU A 141 -0.68 -3.39 -19.42
CA LEU A 141 -0.65 -4.70 -20.08
C LEU A 141 -1.39 -4.72 -21.42
N LYS A 142 -2.01 -3.59 -21.83
CA LYS A 142 -2.90 -3.50 -23.00
C LYS A 142 -3.94 -4.62 -23.03
N ILE A 143 -4.42 -5.01 -21.84
CA ILE A 143 -5.48 -6.01 -21.71
C ILE A 143 -6.80 -5.28 -21.94
N ASP A 144 -7.54 -5.71 -22.95
CA ASP A 144 -8.89 -5.21 -23.17
C ASP A 144 -9.74 -5.52 -21.93
N ASP A 145 -10.38 -4.50 -21.36
CA ASP A 145 -11.28 -4.65 -20.20
C ASP A 145 -12.64 -5.22 -20.66
N VAL A 146 -12.63 -6.43 -21.19
CA VAL A 146 -13.79 -7.13 -21.77
C VAL A 146 -14.92 -7.26 -20.74
N TYR A 147 -14.58 -7.36 -19.45
CA TYR A 147 -15.54 -7.55 -18.36
C TYR A 147 -15.90 -6.27 -17.61
N ARG A 148 -15.42 -5.10 -18.06
CA ARG A 148 -15.68 -3.80 -17.41
C ARG A 148 -15.27 -3.77 -15.93
N LEU A 149 -14.25 -4.54 -15.58
CA LEU A 149 -13.71 -4.64 -14.22
C LEU A 149 -13.17 -3.29 -13.72
N GLY A 150 -12.76 -2.39 -14.62
CA GLY A 150 -12.38 -1.03 -14.28
C GLY A 150 -13.51 -0.25 -13.57
N TYR A 151 -14.75 -0.33 -14.07
CA TYR A 151 -15.90 0.35 -13.45
C TYR A 151 -16.23 -0.21 -12.07
N TYR A 152 -16.13 -1.53 -11.90
CA TYR A 152 -16.29 -2.17 -10.60
C TYR A 152 -15.19 -1.74 -9.63
N CYS A 153 -13.95 -1.62 -10.09
CA CYS A 153 -12.84 -1.13 -9.27
C CYS A 153 -13.08 0.30 -8.78
N THR A 154 -13.55 1.21 -9.64
CA THR A 154 -13.89 2.58 -9.25
C THR A 154 -15.06 2.63 -8.25
N THR A 155 -16.05 1.75 -8.43
CA THR A 155 -17.17 1.62 -7.48
C THR A 155 -16.69 1.08 -6.13
N VAL A 156 -15.79 0.10 -6.12
CA VAL A 156 -15.24 -0.49 -4.89
C VAL A 156 -14.40 0.53 -4.11
N THR A 157 -13.63 1.39 -4.79
CA THR A 157 -12.91 2.50 -4.15
C THR A 157 -13.82 3.52 -3.49
N SER A 158 -15.05 3.70 -3.97
CA SER A 158 -15.99 4.66 -3.39
C SER A 158 -16.52 4.26 -2.00
N PHE A 159 -16.37 2.99 -1.60
CA PHE A 159 -16.72 2.53 -0.26
C PHE A 159 -15.70 2.94 0.81
N PHE A 160 -14.53 3.43 0.41
CA PHE A 160 -13.55 3.98 1.32
C PHE A 160 -13.70 5.51 1.38
N PRO A 161 -13.92 6.10 2.57
CA PRO A 161 -13.97 7.55 2.70
C PRO A 161 -12.59 8.12 2.34
N VAL A 162 -12.56 8.99 1.32
CA VAL A 162 -11.38 9.78 0.93
C VAL A 162 -11.11 10.85 1.97
#